data_AF-A0A9P6F7U2-F1
#
_entry.id   AF-A0A9P6F7U2-F1
#
_cell.length_a   1.000
_cell.length_b   1.000
_cell.length_c   1.000
_cell.angle_alpha   90.00
_cell.angle_beta   90.00
_cell.angle_gamma   90.00
#
_symmetry.space_group_name_H-M   'P 1'
#
loop_
_entity.id
_entity.type
_entity.pdbx_description
1 polymer ?
#
loop_
_entity_poly.entity_id
_entity_poly.type
_entity_poly.pdbx_seq_one_letter_code
_entity_poly.pdbx_strand_id
1 'polypeptide(L)'
;MSILELPDEILYHLLTYVEDTDFPNIAQSCKKLRNLTMDGPLRRHILLIRNPARLSVSLQSRPNRDTLVHQNILRGIHIRQHIQQGQYIGGASSVRSYHISCRLERQMVSIRIAKKLKARPDWTEMVERGLIPEEMFFGREEFEMKRRWKLYQQQQRNQRLQLQQRDEEVEEEEQEEEEEKYSYNRRLPDLQQSGPMQVDGVHPFDIDDSNTDRQFHQPTQESNSNSTTISPSPLPSLEGPTIHRKQRQKKSISNVLIPKLERLRKAMDRDRLSRLVQRRPSPSELNQSPKTATVLHTYHLIAYASTSKELVPLTAQLSFLLKGERLGHWLYHQRPSLAVVMNERHMLRTEVRTAWMVCPGVSKKVRFYEGLIQERRHYEQQLQDFFFQHQEQQQQRQRQQQQQEQLAHPQQQQQQELLPLAVS
;
A
#
# COMPACT_ATOMS: atom_id res chain seq x y z
N MET A 1 -9.57 -4.89 53.19
CA MET A 1 -10.89 -5.52 53.24
C MET A 1 -10.74 -6.95 52.82
N SER A 2 -11.06 -7.86 53.74
CA SER A 2 -11.37 -9.24 53.38
C SER A 2 -12.64 -9.27 52.54
N ILE A 3 -12.80 -10.29 51.69
CA ILE A 3 -14.03 -10.51 50.89
C ILE A 3 -15.29 -10.60 51.76
N LEU A 4 -15.11 -11.01 53.03
CA LEU A 4 -16.16 -11.15 54.05
C LEU A 4 -16.68 -9.82 54.60
N GLU A 5 -16.03 -8.69 54.30
CA GLU A 5 -16.48 -7.36 54.73
C GLU A 5 -17.43 -6.70 53.72
N LEU A 6 -17.63 -7.30 52.54
CA LEU A 6 -18.55 -6.80 51.54
C LEU A 6 -19.98 -7.26 51.84
N PRO A 7 -20.99 -6.38 51.69
CA PRO A 7 -22.38 -6.81 51.70
C PRO A 7 -22.62 -7.90 50.65
N ASP A 8 -23.40 -8.92 51.01
CA ASP A 8 -23.68 -10.09 50.18
C ASP A 8 -24.30 -9.69 48.83
N GLU A 9 -25.06 -8.59 48.77
CA GLU A 9 -25.65 -8.08 47.54
C GLU A 9 -24.59 -7.58 46.56
N ILE A 10 -23.54 -6.91 47.06
CA ILE A 10 -22.44 -6.41 46.24
C ILE A 10 -21.60 -7.58 45.75
N LEU A 11 -21.34 -8.56 46.62
CA LEU A 11 -20.62 -9.77 46.25
C LEU A 11 -21.39 -10.57 45.19
N TYR A 12 -22.70 -10.74 45.37
CA TYR A 12 -23.58 -11.38 44.40
C TYR A 12 -23.58 -10.63 43.07
N HIS A 13 -23.67 -9.30 43.07
CA HIS A 13 -23.62 -8.51 41.83
C HIS A 13 -22.27 -8.62 41.12
N LEU A 14 -21.16 -8.58 41.87
CA LEU A 14 -19.81 -8.82 41.33
C LEU A 14 -19.70 -10.22 40.70
N LEU A 15 -20.18 -11.25 41.41
CA LEU A 15 -20.10 -12.62 40.93
C LEU A 15 -21.01 -12.88 39.74
N THR A 16 -22.13 -12.18 39.61
CA THR A 16 -23.15 -12.46 38.58
C THR A 16 -22.97 -11.62 37.32
N TYR A 17 -22.65 -10.33 37.46
CA TYR A 17 -22.73 -9.36 36.35
C TYR A 17 -21.38 -8.83 35.87
N VAL A 18 -20.37 -8.72 36.74
CA VAL A 18 -19.09 -8.10 36.37
C VAL A 18 -18.30 -8.99 35.42
N GLU A 19 -17.86 -8.46 34.28
CA GLU A 19 -17.08 -9.21 33.29
C GLU A 19 -15.57 -9.09 33.52
N ASP A 20 -14.79 -9.95 32.86
CA ASP A 20 -13.33 -9.91 32.95
C ASP A 20 -12.75 -8.54 32.60
N THR A 21 -13.38 -7.89 31.63
CA THR A 21 -13.01 -6.56 31.13
C THR A 21 -13.35 -5.44 32.12
N ASP A 22 -14.24 -5.70 33.07
CA ASP A 22 -14.69 -4.72 34.05
C ASP A 22 -13.79 -4.73 35.29
N PHE A 23 -13.06 -5.82 35.55
CA PHE A 23 -12.14 -5.89 36.69
C PHE A 23 -11.08 -4.79 36.71
N PRO A 24 -10.40 -4.44 35.61
CA PRO A 24 -9.50 -3.29 35.58
C PRO A 24 -10.19 -1.99 35.94
N ASN A 25 -11.43 -1.78 35.47
CA ASN A 25 -12.20 -0.57 35.71
C ASN A 25 -12.64 -0.47 37.18
N ILE A 26 -13.07 -1.59 37.77
CA ILE A 26 -13.45 -1.70 39.19
C ILE A 26 -12.23 -1.52 40.09
N ALA A 27 -11.09 -2.08 39.71
CA ALA A 27 -9.82 -1.93 40.41
C ALA A 27 -9.35 -0.46 40.43
N GLN A 28 -9.64 0.29 39.37
CA GLN A 28 -9.31 1.71 39.26
C GLN A 28 -10.30 2.60 40.01
N SER A 29 -11.59 2.30 39.95
CA SER A 29 -12.64 3.13 40.55
C SER A 29 -12.75 2.96 42.07
N CYS A 30 -12.47 1.75 42.60
CA CYS A 30 -12.56 1.47 44.03
C CYS A 30 -11.30 0.77 44.56
N LYS A 31 -10.46 1.52 45.29
CA LYS A 31 -9.24 0.99 45.92
C LYS A 31 -9.51 -0.21 46.85
N LYS A 32 -10.69 -0.26 47.48
CA LYS A 32 -11.07 -1.36 48.38
C LYS A 32 -11.35 -2.67 47.62
N LEU A 33 -11.86 -2.58 46.39
CA LEU A 33 -12.14 -3.73 45.51
C LEU A 33 -10.90 -4.17 44.73
N ARG A 34 -9.83 -3.37 44.67
CA ARG A 34 -8.61 -3.69 43.94
C ARG A 34 -8.01 -5.04 44.36
N ASN A 35 -7.96 -5.34 45.66
CA ASN A 35 -7.45 -6.62 46.13
C ASN A 35 -8.34 -7.80 45.70
N LEU A 36 -9.66 -7.58 45.68
CA LEU A 36 -10.64 -8.57 45.20
C LEU A 36 -10.46 -8.84 43.70
N THR A 37 -10.24 -7.80 42.89
CA THR A 37 -10.00 -7.96 41.44
C THR A 37 -8.70 -8.69 41.12
N MET A 38 -7.75 -8.70 42.06
CA MET A 38 -6.48 -9.41 41.96
C MET A 38 -6.52 -10.80 42.62
N ASP A 39 -7.65 -11.19 43.19
CA ASP A 39 -7.78 -12.48 43.87
C ASP A 39 -7.75 -13.64 42.85
N GLY A 40 -6.76 -14.53 43.01
CA GLY A 40 -6.50 -15.62 42.10
C GLY A 40 -7.65 -16.63 41.99
N PRO A 41 -8.19 -17.14 43.11
CA PRO A 41 -9.37 -18.02 43.14
C PRO A 41 -10.60 -17.39 42.48
N LEU A 42 -10.93 -16.13 42.79
CA LEU A 42 -12.06 -15.44 42.16
C LEU A 42 -11.89 -15.32 40.65
N ARG A 43 -10.73 -14.87 40.16
CA ARG A 43 -10.44 -14.82 38.72
C ARG A 43 -10.51 -16.20 38.08
N ARG A 44 -10.00 -17.24 38.76
CA ARG A 44 -10.05 -18.62 38.26
C ARG A 44 -11.48 -19.13 38.15
N HIS A 45 -12.32 -18.85 39.15
CA HIS A 45 -13.74 -19.20 39.10
C HIS A 45 -14.45 -18.51 37.94
N ILE A 46 -14.20 -17.21 37.75
CA ILE A 46 -14.84 -16.45 36.68
C ILE A 46 -14.39 -16.96 35.30
N LEU A 47 -13.08 -17.13 35.11
CA LEU A 47 -12.50 -17.57 33.83
C LEU A 47 -12.85 -19.02 33.47
N LEU A 48 -12.84 -19.93 34.44
CA LEU A 48 -12.98 -21.37 34.17
C LEU A 48 -14.40 -21.90 34.35
N ILE A 49 -15.24 -21.26 35.16
CA ILE A 49 -16.57 -21.75 35.49
C ILE A 49 -17.64 -20.82 34.92
N ARG A 50 -17.63 -19.54 35.31
CA ARG A 50 -18.70 -18.60 34.94
C ARG A 50 -18.70 -18.24 33.46
N ASN A 51 -17.55 -17.82 32.91
CA ASN A 51 -17.48 -17.36 31.53
C ASN A 51 -17.80 -18.48 30.54
N PRO A 52 -17.29 -19.71 30.68
CA PRO A 52 -17.71 -20.82 29.83
C PRO A 52 -19.21 -21.10 29.94
N ALA A 53 -19.80 -21.06 31.14
CA ALA A 53 -21.24 -21.26 31.31
C ALA A 53 -22.07 -20.18 30.60
N ARG A 54 -21.73 -18.88 30.75
CA ARG A 54 -22.42 -17.78 30.04
C ARG A 54 -22.19 -17.83 28.54
N LEU A 55 -20.96 -18.10 28.13
CA LEU A 55 -20.60 -18.22 26.72
C LEU A 55 -21.26 -19.45 26.10
N SER A 56 -21.53 -20.53 26.82
CA SER A 56 -22.16 -21.73 26.25
C SER A 56 -23.49 -21.40 25.58
N VAL A 57 -24.32 -20.56 26.21
CA VAL A 57 -25.62 -20.11 25.66
C VAL A 57 -25.42 -19.28 24.40
N SER A 58 -24.44 -18.36 24.40
CA SER A 58 -24.13 -17.53 23.23
C SER A 58 -23.48 -18.33 22.10
N LEU A 59 -22.61 -19.31 22.44
CA LEU A 59 -21.90 -20.18 21.52
C LEU A 59 -22.83 -21.15 20.80
N GLN A 60 -23.96 -21.54 21.40
CA GLN A 60 -25.00 -22.34 20.72
C GLN A 60 -25.58 -21.63 19.50
N SER A 61 -25.71 -20.30 19.54
CA SER A 61 -26.18 -19.48 18.41
C SER A 61 -25.08 -19.16 17.40
N ARG A 62 -23.82 -19.46 17.72
CA ARG A 62 -22.68 -19.08 16.89
C ARG A 62 -22.59 -20.02 15.68
N PRO A 63 -22.60 -19.50 14.45
CA PRO A 63 -22.40 -20.33 13.27
C PRO A 63 -21.06 -21.08 13.35
N ASN A 64 -21.08 -22.36 13.00
CA ASN A 64 -19.86 -23.15 12.91
C ASN A 64 -18.91 -22.52 11.87
N ARG A 65 -17.61 -22.77 12.01
CA ARG A 65 -16.58 -22.31 11.05
C ARG A 65 -16.92 -22.74 9.62
N ASP A 66 -17.45 -23.96 9.46
CA ASP A 66 -17.93 -24.44 8.16
C ASP A 66 -19.11 -23.62 7.64
N THR A 67 -20.06 -23.28 8.51
CA THR A 67 -21.20 -22.41 8.16
C THR A 67 -20.71 -21.04 7.70
N LEU A 68 -19.72 -20.46 8.39
CA LEU A 68 -19.11 -19.18 8.01
C LEU A 68 -18.37 -19.24 6.67
N VAL A 69 -17.75 -20.38 6.34
CA VAL A 69 -17.15 -20.61 5.01
C VAL A 69 -18.23 -20.74 3.95
N HIS A 70 -19.31 -21.49 4.21
CA HIS A 70 -20.43 -21.61 3.27
C HIS A 70 -21.12 -20.27 3.00
N GLN A 71 -21.20 -19.38 4.01
CA GLN A 71 -21.73 -18.02 3.87
C GLN A 71 -20.75 -17.04 3.21
N ASN A 72 -19.57 -17.49 2.77
CA ASN A 72 -18.51 -16.63 2.23
C ASN A 72 -18.07 -15.50 3.19
N ILE A 73 -18.25 -15.67 4.50
CA ILE A 73 -17.75 -14.74 5.52
C ILE A 73 -16.27 -15.03 5.76
N LEU A 74 -15.93 -16.31 5.95
CA LEU A 74 -14.53 -16.76 5.99
C LEU A 74 -14.08 -17.15 4.59
N ARG A 75 -13.09 -16.43 4.06
CA ARG A 75 -12.51 -16.65 2.74
C ARG A 75 -11.02 -16.96 2.85
N GLY A 76 -10.52 -17.80 1.96
CA GLY A 76 -9.09 -18.12 1.87
C GLY A 76 -8.84 -19.37 1.04
N ILE A 77 -7.65 -19.45 0.44
CA ILE A 77 -7.19 -20.69 -0.19
C ILE A 77 -7.11 -21.78 0.88
N HIS A 78 -7.71 -22.93 0.59
CA HIS A 78 -7.73 -24.11 1.47
C HIS A 78 -8.33 -23.87 2.87
N ILE A 79 -9.20 -22.85 3.04
CA ILE A 79 -9.78 -22.53 4.36
C ILE A 79 -10.50 -23.74 5.00
N ARG A 80 -11.16 -24.60 4.19
CA ARG A 80 -11.79 -25.83 4.67
C ARG A 80 -10.78 -26.84 5.21
N GLN A 81 -9.65 -27.02 4.52
CA GLN A 81 -8.58 -27.91 4.97
C GLN A 81 -7.94 -27.39 6.25
N HIS A 82 -7.72 -26.08 6.35
CA HIS A 82 -7.24 -25.45 7.58
C HIS A 82 -8.21 -25.67 8.76
N ILE A 83 -9.53 -25.58 8.53
CA ILE A 83 -10.55 -25.87 9.55
C ILE A 83 -10.52 -27.35 9.95
N GLN A 84 -10.46 -28.27 9.00
CA GLN A 84 -10.41 -29.72 9.24
C GLN A 84 -9.15 -30.14 10.02
N GLN A 85 -8.02 -29.48 9.76
CA GLN A 85 -6.77 -29.68 10.49
C GLN A 85 -6.75 -29.00 11.87
N GLY A 86 -7.84 -28.34 12.28
CA GLY A 86 -7.92 -27.61 13.55
C GLY A 86 -7.02 -26.38 13.61
N GLN A 87 -6.50 -25.91 12.47
CA GLN A 87 -5.60 -24.76 12.45
C GLN A 87 -6.36 -23.48 12.80
N TYR A 88 -5.67 -22.59 13.52
CA TYR A 88 -6.24 -21.30 13.87
C TYR A 88 -6.39 -20.42 12.61
N ILE A 89 -7.60 -19.96 12.34
CA ILE A 89 -7.93 -19.15 11.15
C ILE A 89 -7.18 -17.80 11.16
N GLY A 90 -6.85 -17.26 12.34
CA GLY A 90 -6.00 -16.07 12.48
C GLY A 90 -4.50 -16.35 12.58
N GLY A 91 -4.08 -17.60 12.35
CA GLY A 91 -2.66 -17.99 12.40
C GLY A 91 -1.87 -17.41 11.23
N ALA A 92 -0.54 -17.30 11.39
CA ALA A 92 0.34 -16.70 10.38
C ALA A 92 0.21 -17.39 9.00
N SER A 93 0.04 -18.71 8.98
CA SER A 93 -0.17 -19.49 7.74
C SER A 93 -1.49 -19.13 7.05
N SER A 94 -2.60 -19.15 7.78
CA SER A 94 -3.94 -18.78 7.29
C SER A 94 -3.96 -17.34 6.74
N VAL A 95 -3.34 -16.40 7.46
CA VAL A 95 -3.22 -14.99 7.03
C VAL A 95 -2.40 -14.87 5.75
N ARG A 96 -1.28 -15.60 5.64
CA ARG A 96 -0.45 -15.61 4.42
C ARG A 96 -1.23 -16.19 3.23
N SER A 97 -1.90 -17.34 3.40
CA SER A 97 -2.74 -17.95 2.36
C SER A 97 -3.87 -17.03 1.92
N TYR A 98 -4.50 -16.30 2.83
CA TYR A 98 -5.52 -15.30 2.52
C TYR A 98 -4.97 -14.12 1.70
N HIS A 99 -3.79 -13.61 2.04
CA HIS A 99 -3.18 -12.54 1.25
C HIS A 99 -2.81 -13.00 -0.16
N ILE A 100 -2.31 -14.24 -0.29
CA ILE A 100 -2.04 -14.85 -1.60
C ILE A 100 -3.34 -14.99 -2.39
N SER A 101 -4.42 -15.47 -1.76
CA SER A 101 -5.73 -15.61 -2.43
C SER A 101 -6.27 -14.29 -2.93
N CYS A 102 -6.18 -13.23 -2.11
CA CYS A 102 -6.57 -11.88 -2.51
C CYS A 102 -5.77 -11.37 -3.71
N ARG A 103 -4.47 -11.66 -3.78
CA ARG A 103 -3.61 -11.25 -4.90
C ARG A 103 -3.98 -11.99 -6.18
N LEU A 104 -4.17 -13.30 -6.10
CA LEU A 104 -4.57 -14.13 -7.23
C LEU A 104 -5.95 -13.73 -7.77
N GLU A 105 -6.92 -13.48 -6.88
CA GLU A 105 -8.25 -13.02 -7.28
C GLU A 105 -8.18 -11.69 -8.06
N ARG A 106 -7.43 -10.72 -7.56
CA ARG A 106 -7.19 -9.44 -8.25
C ARG A 106 -6.52 -9.64 -9.60
N GLN A 107 -5.54 -10.53 -9.69
CA GLN A 107 -4.86 -10.86 -10.94
C GLN A 107 -5.82 -11.49 -11.95
N MET A 108 -6.65 -12.45 -11.52
CA MET A 108 -7.65 -13.08 -12.38
C MET A 108 -8.70 -12.07 -12.86
N VAL A 109 -9.18 -11.20 -11.98
CA VAL A 109 -10.11 -10.11 -12.34
C VAL A 109 -9.44 -9.18 -13.36
N SER A 110 -8.19 -8.80 -13.14
CA SER A 110 -7.41 -7.98 -14.08
C SER A 110 -7.29 -8.66 -15.44
N ILE A 111 -6.96 -9.95 -15.50
CA ILE A 111 -6.88 -10.73 -16.74
C ILE A 111 -8.24 -10.79 -17.45
N ARG A 112 -9.34 -11.04 -16.72
CA ARG A 112 -10.69 -11.06 -17.31
C ARG A 112 -11.08 -9.69 -17.87
N ILE A 113 -10.80 -8.61 -17.13
CA ILE A 113 -11.04 -7.24 -17.60
C ILE A 113 -10.19 -6.97 -18.83
N ALA A 114 -8.89 -7.29 -18.81
CA ALA A 114 -8.01 -7.12 -19.96
C ALA A 114 -8.50 -7.91 -21.18
N LYS A 115 -8.95 -9.16 -21.00
CA LYS A 115 -9.54 -9.97 -22.07
C LYS A 115 -10.81 -9.33 -22.61
N LYS A 116 -11.72 -8.87 -21.75
CA LYS A 116 -12.94 -8.17 -22.15
C LYS A 116 -12.65 -6.83 -22.84
N LEU A 117 -11.64 -6.10 -22.40
CA LEU A 117 -11.20 -4.84 -23.01
C LEU A 117 -10.56 -5.09 -24.37
N LYS A 118 -9.76 -6.14 -24.53
CA LYS A 118 -9.19 -6.56 -25.82
C LYS A 118 -10.26 -7.05 -26.80
N ALA A 119 -11.30 -7.71 -26.29
CA ALA A 119 -12.44 -8.15 -27.08
C ALA A 119 -13.46 -7.03 -27.36
N ARG A 120 -13.23 -5.80 -26.89
CA ARG A 120 -14.09 -4.69 -27.31
C ARG A 120 -13.84 -4.44 -28.80
N PRO A 121 -14.91 -4.25 -29.59
CA PRO A 121 -14.77 -3.82 -30.97
C PRO A 121 -13.90 -2.57 -31.02
N ASP A 122 -13.04 -2.48 -32.03
CA ASP A 122 -12.25 -1.27 -32.24
C ASP A 122 -13.19 -0.08 -32.43
N TRP A 123 -12.70 1.12 -32.16
CA TRP A 123 -13.52 2.32 -32.22
C TRP A 123 -14.12 2.53 -33.62
N THR A 124 -13.37 2.17 -34.67
CA THR A 124 -13.86 2.11 -36.06
C THR A 124 -15.04 1.18 -36.23
N GLU A 125 -14.94 -0.06 -35.74
CA GLU A 125 -16.07 -1.01 -35.76
C GLU A 125 -17.29 -0.49 -34.97
N MET A 126 -17.06 0.27 -33.89
CA MET A 126 -18.15 0.89 -33.12
C MET A 126 -18.85 2.02 -33.88
N VAL A 127 -18.11 2.81 -34.66
CA VAL A 127 -18.65 3.87 -35.53
C VAL A 127 -19.40 3.24 -36.71
N GLU A 128 -18.84 2.22 -37.36
CA GLU A 128 -19.49 1.46 -38.44
C GLU A 128 -20.82 0.82 -37.98
N ARG A 129 -20.88 0.36 -36.73
CA ARG A 129 -22.11 -0.17 -36.12
C ARG A 129 -23.09 0.91 -35.65
N GLY A 130 -22.77 2.20 -35.84
CA GLY A 130 -23.60 3.32 -35.41
C GLY A 130 -23.75 3.46 -33.89
N LEU A 131 -22.86 2.85 -33.11
CA LEU A 131 -22.89 2.94 -31.64
C LEU A 131 -22.31 4.25 -31.11
N ILE A 132 -21.44 4.90 -31.89
CA ILE A 132 -20.78 6.17 -31.55
C ILE A 132 -20.81 7.08 -32.79
N PRO A 133 -21.19 8.37 -32.66
CA PRO A 133 -21.11 9.33 -33.76
C PRO A 133 -19.67 9.56 -34.24
N GLU A 134 -19.48 9.71 -35.55
CA GLU A 134 -18.17 9.95 -36.17
C GLU A 134 -17.49 11.24 -35.66
N GLU A 135 -18.29 12.23 -35.24
CA GLU A 135 -17.80 13.46 -34.63
C GLU A 135 -17.06 13.24 -33.30
N MET A 136 -17.28 12.12 -32.61
CA MET A 136 -16.51 11.78 -31.40
C MET A 136 -15.12 11.21 -31.71
N PHE A 137 -14.74 11.14 -32.99
CA PHE A 137 -13.44 10.64 -33.45
C PHE A 137 -12.30 11.67 -33.32
N PHE A 138 -12.62 12.95 -33.07
CA PHE A 138 -11.61 13.99 -32.85
C PHE A 138 -10.80 13.70 -31.57
N GLY A 139 -9.52 13.33 -31.74
CA GLY A 139 -8.58 13.07 -30.64
C GLY A 139 -7.88 11.70 -30.67
N ARG A 140 -8.14 10.84 -31.68
CA ARG A 140 -7.46 9.53 -31.81
C ARG A 140 -5.94 9.66 -31.87
N GLU A 141 -5.43 10.59 -32.67
CA GLU A 141 -3.98 10.81 -32.81
C GLU A 141 -3.36 11.27 -31.48
N GLU A 142 -4.04 12.15 -30.74
CA GLU A 142 -3.58 12.61 -29.42
C GLU A 142 -3.55 11.45 -28.41
N PHE A 143 -4.57 10.59 -28.42
CA PHE A 143 -4.65 9.43 -27.53
C PHE A 143 -3.58 8.37 -27.88
N GLU A 144 -3.37 8.11 -29.16
CA GLU A 144 -2.31 7.21 -29.62
C GLU A 144 -0.92 7.77 -29.31
N MET A 145 -0.71 9.06 -29.51
CA MET A 145 0.54 9.74 -29.16
C MET A 145 0.80 9.65 -27.65
N LYS A 146 -0.22 9.94 -26.81
CA LYS A 146 -0.12 9.75 -25.34
C LYS A 146 0.18 8.31 -24.96
N ARG A 147 -0.40 7.32 -25.66
CA ARG A 147 -0.12 5.90 -25.45
C ARG A 147 1.31 5.54 -25.83
N ARG A 148 1.80 5.97 -27.00
CA ARG A 148 3.19 5.78 -27.45
C ARG A 148 4.17 6.43 -26.50
N TRP A 149 3.89 7.65 -26.04
CA TRP A 149 4.71 8.35 -25.05
C TRP A 149 4.80 7.60 -23.72
N LYS A 150 3.68 7.06 -23.21
CA LYS A 150 3.70 6.22 -21.99
C LYS A 150 4.51 4.95 -22.17
N LEU A 151 4.40 4.28 -23.31
CA LEU A 151 5.21 3.09 -23.63
C LEU A 151 6.69 3.44 -23.71
N TYR A 152 7.03 4.56 -24.35
CA TYR A 152 8.40 5.07 -24.42
C TYR A 152 8.96 5.38 -23.02
N GLN A 153 8.19 6.06 -22.16
CA GLN A 153 8.59 6.31 -20.77
C GLN A 153 8.80 5.00 -19.98
N GLN A 154 7.94 4.00 -20.19
CA GLN A 154 8.09 2.70 -19.55
C GLN A 154 9.35 1.99 -20.03
N GLN A 155 9.63 2.02 -21.34
CA GLN A 155 10.84 1.45 -21.92
C GLN A 155 12.09 2.12 -21.36
N GLN A 156 12.10 3.45 -21.23
CA GLN A 156 13.18 4.22 -20.61
C GLN A 156 13.41 3.84 -19.14
N ARG A 157 12.34 3.63 -18.36
CA ARG A 157 12.46 3.13 -16.97
C ARG A 157 13.05 1.73 -16.91
N ASN A 158 12.61 0.83 -17.79
CA ASN A 158 13.13 -0.53 -17.85
C ASN A 158 14.62 -0.55 -18.24
N GLN A 159 15.04 0.28 -19.21
CA GLN A 159 16.45 0.44 -19.56
C GLN A 159 17.29 0.95 -18.38
N ARG A 160 16.79 1.92 -17.62
CA ARG A 160 17.48 2.41 -16.40
C ARG A 160 17.62 1.33 -15.34
N LEU A 161 16.60 0.50 -15.14
CA LEU A 161 16.67 -0.62 -14.20
C LEU A 161 17.68 -1.68 -14.63
N GLN A 162 17.79 -1.95 -15.94
CA GLN A 162 18.81 -2.86 -16.48
C GLN A 162 20.23 -2.31 -16.30
N LEU A 163 20.43 -1.01 -16.52
CA LEU A 163 21.72 -0.37 -16.27
C LEU A 163 22.09 -0.42 -14.78
N GLN A 164 21.14 -0.14 -13.88
CA GLN A 164 21.37 -0.27 -12.43
C GLN A 164 21.73 -1.70 -12.02
N GLN A 165 21.07 -2.71 -12.58
CA GLN A 165 21.42 -4.11 -12.32
C GLN A 165 22.82 -4.44 -12.80
N ARG A 166 23.21 -3.94 -13.98
CA ARG A 166 24.56 -4.13 -14.52
C ARG A 166 25.63 -3.43 -13.67
N ASP A 167 25.36 -2.21 -13.22
CA ASP A 167 26.29 -1.48 -12.35
C ASP A 167 26.42 -2.19 -10.99
N GLU A 168 25.33 -2.71 -10.42
CA GLU A 168 25.36 -3.55 -9.20
C GLU A 168 26.15 -4.86 -9.41
N GLU A 169 26.04 -5.51 -10.58
CA GLU A 169 26.81 -6.71 -10.93
C GLU A 169 28.31 -6.41 -11.03
N VAL A 170 28.70 -5.30 -11.67
CA VAL A 170 30.12 -4.88 -11.76
C VAL A 170 30.69 -4.53 -10.38
N GLU A 171 29.93 -3.83 -9.53
CA GLU A 171 30.37 -3.56 -8.15
C GLU A 171 30.53 -4.85 -7.32
N GLU A 172 29.70 -5.87 -7.57
CA GLU A 172 29.85 -7.18 -6.92
C GLU A 172 31.06 -7.95 -7.44
N GLU A 173 31.35 -7.91 -8.75
CA GLU A 173 32.54 -8.51 -9.36
C GLU A 173 33.84 -7.84 -8.84
N GLU A 174 33.88 -6.50 -8.79
CA GLU A 174 35.01 -5.75 -8.23
C GLU A 174 35.26 -6.10 -6.75
N GLN A 175 34.18 -6.26 -5.96
CA GLN A 175 34.30 -6.69 -4.55
C GLN A 175 34.83 -8.12 -4.44
N GLU A 176 34.38 -9.04 -5.30
CA GLU A 176 34.86 -10.42 -5.32
C GLU A 176 36.35 -10.48 -5.74
N GLU A 177 36.78 -9.70 -6.73
CA GLU A 177 38.20 -9.57 -7.10
C GLU A 177 39.07 -8.98 -5.98
N GLU A 178 38.59 -7.95 -5.27
CA GLU A 178 39.29 -7.39 -4.11
C GLU A 178 39.40 -8.40 -2.97
N GLU A 179 38.34 -9.15 -2.68
CA GLU A 179 38.34 -10.21 -1.67
C GLU A 179 39.30 -11.36 -2.04
N GLU A 180 39.34 -11.77 -3.32
CA GLU A 180 40.29 -12.76 -3.81
C GLU A 180 41.74 -12.28 -3.69
N LYS A 181 42.02 -11.03 -4.08
CA LYS A 181 43.34 -10.41 -3.93
C LYS A 181 43.77 -10.33 -2.46
N TYR A 182 42.84 -9.99 -1.57
CA TYR A 182 43.11 -9.97 -0.13
C TYR A 182 43.36 -11.38 0.43
N SER A 183 42.59 -12.37 0.00
CA SER A 183 42.76 -13.78 0.35
C SER A 183 44.11 -14.33 -0.12
N TYR A 184 44.53 -14.00 -1.34
CA TYR A 184 45.84 -14.36 -1.89
C TYR A 184 46.99 -13.76 -1.07
N ASN A 185 46.92 -12.46 -0.75
CA ASN A 185 47.94 -11.80 0.08
C ASN A 185 48.01 -12.36 1.50
N ARG A 186 46.88 -12.82 2.06
CA ARG A 186 46.86 -13.48 3.38
C ARG A 186 47.48 -14.88 3.36
N ARG A 187 47.51 -15.53 2.20
CA ARG A 187 48.09 -16.87 2.00
C ARG A 187 49.57 -16.83 1.61
N LEU A 188 50.17 -15.67 1.33
CA LEU A 188 51.62 -15.57 1.23
C LEU A 188 52.21 -15.90 2.62
N PRO A 189 52.90 -17.04 2.79
CA PRO A 189 53.59 -17.32 4.03
C PRO A 189 54.72 -16.30 4.20
N ASP A 190 54.95 -15.85 5.43
CA ASP A 190 56.14 -15.09 5.83
C ASP A 190 57.41 -15.92 5.55
N LEU A 191 57.85 -15.95 4.29
CA LEU A 191 59.02 -16.69 3.80
C LEU A 191 60.35 -16.02 4.17
N GLN A 192 60.38 -15.13 5.18
CA GLN A 192 61.58 -14.39 5.57
C GLN A 192 62.04 -14.55 7.02
N GLN A 193 61.57 -15.57 7.76
CA GLN A 193 62.23 -15.96 9.01
C GLN A 193 62.45 -17.47 9.13
N SER A 194 63.24 -18.03 8.21
CA SER A 194 63.96 -19.28 8.48
C SER A 194 65.14 -18.98 9.41
N GLY A 195 64.90 -18.93 10.72
CA GLY A 195 65.94 -19.22 11.70
C GLY A 195 66.32 -20.70 11.62
N PRO A 196 67.58 -21.07 11.88
CA PRO A 196 68.00 -22.48 11.85
C PRO A 196 67.30 -23.24 12.98
N MET A 197 66.29 -24.06 12.64
CA MET A 197 65.74 -25.03 13.59
C MET A 197 66.76 -26.15 13.79
N GLN A 198 67.25 -26.24 15.02
CA GLN A 198 67.96 -27.41 15.52
C GLN A 198 67.05 -28.64 15.39
N VAL A 199 67.64 -29.69 14.82
CA VAL A 199 67.05 -31.02 14.68
C VAL A 199 67.25 -31.72 16.02
N ASP A 200 66.19 -31.83 16.81
CA ASP A 200 66.16 -32.74 17.95
C ASP A 200 65.09 -33.82 17.73
N GLY A 201 65.58 -35.07 17.70
CA GLY A 201 65.00 -36.14 18.48
C GLY A 201 63.65 -36.71 18.01
N VAL A 202 63.75 -37.77 17.22
CA VAL A 202 62.72 -38.80 17.02
C VAL A 202 62.10 -39.24 18.34
N HIS A 203 60.76 -39.31 18.41
CA HIS A 203 60.07 -40.25 19.29
C HIS A 203 58.94 -40.96 18.52
N PRO A 204 58.90 -42.32 18.52
CA PRO A 204 57.84 -43.12 17.90
C PRO A 204 56.68 -43.39 18.89
N PHE A 205 55.54 -43.86 18.36
CA PHE A 205 54.24 -44.18 19.02
C PHE A 205 53.35 -42.93 19.27
N ASP A 206 52.06 -42.86 18.90
CA ASP A 206 51.00 -43.86 18.81
C ASP A 206 50.04 -43.62 17.62
N ILE A 207 49.53 -44.73 17.08
CA ILE A 207 48.37 -44.82 16.18
C ILE A 207 47.14 -44.87 17.09
N ASP A 208 46.27 -43.87 17.04
CA ASP A 208 44.91 -43.96 17.59
C ASP A 208 43.89 -43.57 16.52
N ASP A 209 43.35 -44.60 15.88
CA ASP A 209 42.14 -44.59 15.07
C ASP A 209 40.93 -44.30 15.97
N SER A 210 40.46 -43.05 15.99
CA SER A 210 39.13 -42.71 16.52
C SER A 210 38.16 -42.39 15.39
N ASN A 211 37.75 -43.47 14.74
CA ASN A 211 36.62 -43.54 13.83
C ASN A 211 35.34 -43.20 14.62
N THR A 212 34.87 -41.95 14.49
CA THR A 212 33.61 -41.54 15.13
C THR A 212 32.45 -41.83 14.20
N ASP A 213 31.88 -43.03 14.39
CA ASP A 213 30.59 -43.46 13.89
C ASP A 213 29.50 -42.40 14.16
N ARG A 214 29.01 -41.76 13.10
CA ARG A 214 27.69 -41.12 13.12
C ARG A 214 26.68 -42.11 12.56
N GLN A 215 26.08 -42.84 13.49
CA GLN A 215 24.93 -43.71 13.25
C GLN A 215 23.81 -42.97 12.51
N PHE A 216 23.46 -43.50 11.35
CA PHE A 216 22.20 -43.25 10.67
C PHE A 216 21.09 -43.96 11.43
N HIS A 217 20.13 -43.21 11.98
CA HIS A 217 18.83 -43.76 12.36
C HIS A 217 17.99 -43.98 11.11
N GLN A 218 17.79 -45.25 10.74
CA GLN A 218 16.61 -45.69 9.98
C GLN A 218 15.41 -45.77 10.94
N PRO A 219 14.21 -45.34 10.53
CA PRO A 219 12.98 -45.86 11.08
C PRO A 219 12.49 -47.06 10.26
N THR A 220 12.23 -48.14 10.98
CA THR A 220 11.63 -49.39 10.55
C THR A 220 10.27 -49.17 9.90
N GLN A 221 10.01 -49.97 8.87
CA GLN A 221 8.71 -50.15 8.23
C GLN A 221 7.71 -50.78 9.21
N GLU A 222 6.50 -50.22 9.25
CA GLU A 222 5.29 -50.98 9.53
C GLU A 222 4.34 -50.87 8.34
N SER A 223 3.70 -52.01 8.14
CA SER A 223 2.87 -52.49 7.04
C SER A 223 1.55 -51.76 6.78
N ASN A 224 1.12 -51.88 5.50
CA ASN A 224 -0.25 -52.04 5.01
C ASN A 224 -1.24 -50.87 5.12
N SER A 225 -1.54 -50.24 3.98
CA SER A 225 -2.81 -50.52 3.27
C SER A 225 -2.92 -49.76 1.94
N ASN A 226 -3.28 -50.53 0.92
CA ASN A 226 -3.83 -50.21 -0.41
C ASN A 226 -4.29 -48.77 -0.69
N SER A 227 -3.70 -48.15 -1.71
CA SER A 227 -4.49 -47.34 -2.66
C SER A 227 -3.78 -47.17 -4.01
N THR A 228 -4.53 -47.46 -5.06
CA THR A 228 -4.19 -47.45 -6.48
C THR A 228 -3.66 -46.10 -6.96
N THR A 229 -2.39 -46.02 -7.32
CA THR A 229 -1.76 -44.85 -7.96
C THR A 229 -1.73 -45.01 -9.48
N ILE A 230 -2.50 -44.17 -10.17
CA ILE A 230 -2.35 -43.87 -11.59
C ILE A 230 -1.05 -43.07 -11.73
N SER A 231 -0.12 -43.59 -12.54
CA SER A 231 1.17 -43.00 -12.90
C SER A 231 0.99 -41.77 -13.79
N PRO A 232 1.50 -40.58 -13.40
CA PRO A 232 1.75 -39.50 -14.34
C PRO A 232 3.23 -39.47 -14.72
N SER A 233 3.47 -39.41 -16.04
CA SER A 233 4.78 -39.32 -16.66
C SER A 233 5.61 -38.13 -16.16
N PRO A 234 6.95 -38.27 -16.10
CA PRO A 234 7.84 -37.21 -15.63
C PRO A 234 7.95 -36.09 -16.67
N LEU A 235 7.57 -34.88 -16.27
CA LEU A 235 7.84 -33.64 -17.02
C LEU A 235 9.31 -33.22 -16.82
N PRO A 236 9.95 -32.63 -17.84
CA PRO A 236 11.34 -32.21 -17.78
C PRO A 236 11.52 -31.05 -16.78
N SER A 237 12.52 -31.21 -15.91
CA SER A 237 13.00 -30.24 -14.94
C SER A 237 13.52 -28.98 -15.64
N LEU A 238 12.73 -27.91 -15.62
CA LEU A 238 13.20 -26.55 -15.88
C LEU A 238 13.95 -26.05 -14.63
N GLU A 239 15.25 -26.31 -14.57
CA GLU A 239 16.16 -25.63 -13.64
C GLU A 239 16.34 -24.19 -14.12
N GLY A 240 15.51 -23.29 -13.60
CA GLY A 240 15.74 -21.86 -13.72
C GLY A 240 16.87 -21.44 -12.76
N PRO A 241 17.68 -20.43 -13.10
CA PRO A 241 18.76 -19.96 -12.26
C PRO A 241 18.22 -19.49 -10.90
N THR A 242 18.67 -20.15 -9.84
CA THR A 242 18.39 -19.81 -8.46
C THR A 242 19.05 -18.47 -8.15
N ILE A 243 18.30 -17.37 -8.24
CA ILE A 243 18.77 -16.05 -7.81
C ILE A 243 18.97 -16.09 -6.29
N HIS A 244 20.21 -16.34 -5.87
CA HIS A 244 20.65 -16.19 -4.49
C HIS A 244 20.61 -14.70 -4.13
N ARG A 245 19.48 -14.27 -3.58
CA ARG A 245 19.33 -12.91 -3.03
C ARG A 245 20.30 -12.78 -1.85
N LYS A 246 21.50 -12.24 -2.10
CA LYS A 246 22.50 -11.87 -1.09
C LYS A 246 21.76 -11.13 0.03
N GLN A 247 21.64 -11.77 1.19
CA GLN A 247 21.01 -11.16 2.36
C GLN A 247 21.90 -10.01 2.77
N ARG A 248 21.54 -8.78 2.36
CA ARG A 248 22.19 -7.55 2.83
C ARG A 248 22.26 -7.62 4.36
N GLN A 249 23.46 -7.92 4.87
CA GLN A 249 23.71 -7.98 6.30
C GLN A 249 23.40 -6.58 6.84
N LYS A 250 22.34 -6.50 7.65
CA LYS A 250 21.95 -5.24 8.27
C LYS A 250 23.07 -4.86 9.23
N LYS A 251 23.93 -3.91 8.82
CA LYS A 251 24.96 -3.31 9.68
C LYS A 251 24.28 -2.90 10.99
N SER A 252 24.56 -3.63 12.06
CA SER A 252 23.94 -3.40 13.36
C SER A 252 24.41 -2.04 13.86
N ILE A 253 23.48 -1.13 14.09
CA ILE A 253 23.77 0.19 14.64
C ILE A 253 24.43 -0.01 16.01
N SER A 254 25.59 0.62 16.23
CA SER A 254 26.31 0.53 17.50
C SER A 254 25.41 0.92 18.68
N ASN A 255 25.45 0.12 19.75
CA ASN A 255 24.64 0.35 20.97
C ASN A 255 24.88 1.73 21.59
N VAL A 256 26.05 2.34 21.35
CA VAL A 256 26.41 3.70 21.81
C VAL A 256 25.60 4.79 21.08
N LEU A 257 25.15 4.52 19.85
CA LEU A 257 24.41 5.47 19.02
C LEU A 257 22.90 5.44 19.27
N ILE A 258 22.36 4.37 19.87
CA ILE A 258 20.92 4.21 20.11
C ILE A 258 20.33 5.39 20.91
N PRO A 259 20.92 5.82 22.05
CA PRO A 259 20.37 6.94 22.81
C PRO A 259 20.45 8.27 22.05
N LYS A 260 21.49 8.47 21.22
CA LYS A 260 21.64 9.68 20.38
C LYS A 260 20.62 9.72 19.27
N LEU A 261 20.36 8.59 18.61
CA LEU A 261 19.33 8.43 17.59
C LEU A 261 17.93 8.66 18.15
N GLU A 262 17.64 8.17 19.37
CA GLU A 262 16.36 8.46 20.03
C GLU A 262 16.18 9.94 20.35
N ARG A 263 17.23 10.63 20.83
CA ARG A 263 17.19 12.09 21.06
C ARG A 263 16.94 12.84 19.76
N LEU A 264 17.65 12.48 18.68
CA LEU A 264 17.46 13.08 17.37
C LEU A 264 16.04 12.87 16.84
N ARG A 265 15.53 11.63 16.93
CA ARG A 265 14.15 11.30 16.54
C ARG A 265 13.13 12.13 17.32
N LYS A 266 13.27 12.24 18.64
CA LYS A 266 12.42 13.08 19.49
C LYS A 266 12.51 14.57 19.11
N ALA A 267 13.69 15.06 18.76
CA ALA A 267 13.88 16.44 18.30
C ALA A 267 13.20 16.70 16.96
N MET A 268 13.34 15.78 16.00
CA MET A 268 12.65 15.84 14.71
C MET A 268 11.13 15.76 14.86
N ASP A 269 10.63 14.89 15.73
CA ASP A 269 9.19 14.77 15.99
C ASP A 269 8.64 16.05 16.64
N ARG A 270 9.38 16.68 17.56
CA ARG A 270 9.04 17.97 18.16
C ARG A 270 9.00 19.09 17.13
N ASP A 271 10.02 19.20 16.27
CA ASP A 271 10.06 20.21 15.21
C ASP A 271 8.91 20.01 14.21
N ARG A 272 8.65 18.75 13.81
CA ARG A 272 7.50 18.41 12.97
C ARG A 272 6.17 18.80 13.61
N LEU A 273 5.98 18.50 14.90
CA LEU A 273 4.78 18.89 15.64
C LEU A 273 4.64 20.40 15.74
N SER A 274 5.74 21.12 16.01
CA SER A 274 5.76 22.59 16.05
C SER A 274 5.29 23.20 14.73
N ARG A 275 5.83 22.72 13.60
CA ARG A 275 5.40 23.15 12.26
C ARG A 275 3.93 22.82 11.97
N LEU A 276 3.44 21.65 12.41
CA LEU A 276 2.03 21.26 12.24
C LEU A 276 1.09 22.10 13.11
N VAL A 277 1.50 22.47 14.33
CA VAL A 277 0.75 23.36 15.21
C VAL A 277 0.69 24.78 14.64
N GLN A 278 1.80 25.29 14.11
CA GLN A 278 1.85 26.60 13.45
C GLN A 278 1.02 26.65 12.16
N ARG A 279 0.93 25.53 11.42
CA ARG A 279 0.10 25.41 10.21
C ARG A 279 -1.32 24.91 10.48
N ARG A 280 -1.74 24.83 11.74
CA ARG A 280 -3.07 24.34 12.08
C ARG A 280 -4.10 25.36 11.57
N PRO A 281 -4.99 24.99 10.63
CA PRO A 281 -5.99 25.92 10.13
C PRO A 281 -6.91 26.37 11.27
N SER A 282 -7.27 27.65 11.25
CA SER A 282 -8.22 28.19 12.20
C SER A 282 -9.60 27.53 12.02
N PRO A 283 -10.45 27.45 13.06
CA PRO A 283 -11.79 26.89 12.92
C PRO A 283 -12.63 27.56 11.83
N SER A 284 -12.39 28.85 11.58
CA SER A 284 -13.01 29.63 10.50
C SER A 284 -12.50 29.24 9.11
N GLU A 285 -11.20 29.01 8.92
CA GLU A 285 -10.63 28.53 7.65
C GLU A 285 -11.11 27.13 7.28
N LEU A 286 -11.23 26.26 8.29
CA LEU A 286 -11.75 24.91 8.15
C LEU A 286 -13.16 24.92 7.53
N ASN A 287 -13.98 25.95 7.79
CA ASN A 287 -15.37 26.07 7.29
C ASN A 287 -15.44 26.42 5.79
N GLN A 288 -14.38 27.01 5.24
CA GLN A 288 -14.39 27.52 3.85
C GLN A 288 -14.06 26.44 2.81
N SER A 289 -13.39 25.35 3.21
CA SER A 289 -13.03 24.27 2.29
C SER A 289 -14.07 23.13 2.31
N PRO A 290 -14.61 22.72 1.14
CA PRO A 290 -15.60 21.64 1.06
C PRO A 290 -15.03 20.27 1.46
N LYS A 291 -13.69 20.11 1.40
CA LYS A 291 -13.00 18.89 1.85
C LYS A 291 -12.85 18.83 3.38
N THR A 292 -12.84 19.98 4.04
CA THR A 292 -12.68 20.10 5.51
C THR A 292 -14.01 20.28 6.23
N ALA A 293 -15.09 20.62 5.52
CA ALA A 293 -16.45 20.70 6.07
C ALA A 293 -16.90 19.40 6.76
N THR A 294 -16.50 18.23 6.25
CA THR A 294 -16.77 16.93 6.89
C THR A 294 -16.05 16.78 8.22
N VAL A 295 -14.80 17.26 8.31
CA VAL A 295 -14.00 17.22 9.55
C VAL A 295 -14.57 18.15 10.60
N LEU A 296 -15.01 19.33 10.18
CA LEU A 296 -15.72 20.30 11.02
C LEU A 296 -17.08 19.81 11.49
N HIS A 297 -17.82 19.10 10.66
CA HIS A 297 -19.09 18.52 11.08
C HIS A 297 -18.87 17.55 12.24
N THR A 298 -17.83 16.70 12.15
CA THR A 298 -17.41 15.83 13.25
C THR A 298 -16.93 16.63 14.45
N TYR A 299 -16.16 17.70 14.26
CA TYR A 299 -15.68 18.56 15.35
C TYR A 299 -16.81 19.30 16.07
N HIS A 300 -17.80 19.83 15.33
CA HIS A 300 -19.00 20.42 15.88
C HIS A 300 -19.86 19.37 16.59
N LEU A 301 -19.99 18.16 16.05
CA LEU A 301 -20.64 17.07 16.75
C LEU A 301 -19.91 16.74 18.06
N ILE A 302 -18.57 16.78 18.10
CA ILE A 302 -17.77 16.60 19.33
C ILE A 302 -17.95 17.77 20.31
N ALA A 303 -18.07 19.00 19.81
CA ALA A 303 -18.20 20.20 20.64
C ALA A 303 -19.62 20.38 21.22
N TYR A 304 -20.65 19.95 20.49
CA TYR A 304 -22.06 20.06 20.89
C TYR A 304 -22.61 18.77 21.52
N ALA A 305 -22.08 17.59 21.17
CA ALA A 305 -22.36 16.38 21.95
C ALA A 305 -21.60 16.50 23.27
N SER A 306 -22.34 16.42 24.38
CA SER A 306 -21.84 16.42 25.75
C SER A 306 -20.54 15.61 25.93
N THR A 307 -19.71 16.06 26.88
CA THR A 307 -18.31 15.76 27.24
C THR A 307 -17.74 14.33 27.09
N SER A 308 -18.54 13.31 26.76
CA SER A 308 -18.06 11.94 26.57
C SER A 308 -17.57 11.67 25.15
N LYS A 309 -16.26 11.47 25.01
CA LYS A 309 -15.60 11.06 23.75
C LYS A 309 -16.16 9.76 23.17
N GLU A 310 -16.74 8.91 24.01
CA GLU A 310 -17.29 7.61 23.61
C GLU A 310 -18.62 7.74 22.85
N LEU A 311 -19.35 8.84 23.07
CA LEU A 311 -20.65 9.06 22.43
C LEU A 311 -20.55 9.70 21.04
N VAL A 312 -19.40 10.24 20.67
CA VAL A 312 -19.15 10.88 19.37
C VAL A 312 -19.49 10.00 18.16
N PRO A 313 -19.03 8.73 18.06
CA PRO A 313 -19.41 7.86 16.94
C PRO A 313 -20.91 7.57 16.92
N LEU A 314 -21.53 7.39 18.09
CA LEU A 314 -22.96 7.11 18.23
C LEU A 314 -23.81 8.32 17.80
N THR A 315 -23.43 9.53 18.20
CA THR A 315 -24.13 10.77 17.83
C THR A 315 -23.96 11.09 16.35
N ALA A 316 -22.79 10.84 15.77
CA ALA A 316 -22.57 10.94 14.33
C ALA A 316 -23.48 9.97 13.56
N GLN A 317 -23.54 8.70 13.98
CA GLN A 317 -24.41 7.69 13.38
C GLN A 317 -25.89 8.05 13.50
N LEU A 318 -26.34 8.48 14.68
CA LEU A 318 -27.72 8.92 14.91
C LEU A 318 -28.06 10.14 14.04
N SER A 319 -27.17 11.12 13.95
CA SER A 319 -27.38 12.31 13.11
C SER A 319 -27.53 11.95 11.63
N PHE A 320 -26.78 10.96 11.15
CA PHE A 320 -26.87 10.45 9.79
C PHE A 320 -28.21 9.76 9.54
N LEU A 321 -28.65 8.89 10.47
CA LEU A 321 -29.93 8.20 10.40
C LEU A 321 -31.10 9.18 10.43
N LEU A 322 -31.11 10.14 11.36
CA LEU A 322 -32.17 11.15 11.47
C LEU A 322 -32.22 12.07 10.24
N LYS A 323 -31.07 12.42 9.64
CA LYS A 323 -31.03 13.14 8.36
C LYS A 323 -31.63 12.30 7.23
N GLY A 324 -31.31 11.01 7.19
CA GLY A 324 -31.88 10.06 6.23
C GLY A 324 -33.40 9.94 6.34
N GLU A 325 -33.92 9.79 7.56
CA GLU A 325 -35.37 9.71 7.82
C GLU A 325 -36.09 11.02 7.48
N ARG A 326 -35.54 12.17 7.89
CA ARG A 326 -36.12 13.49 7.54
C ARG A 326 -36.15 13.71 6.03
N LEU A 327 -35.08 13.33 5.33
CA LEU A 327 -35.03 13.42 3.88
C LEU A 327 -36.02 12.45 3.23
N GLY A 328 -36.13 11.23 3.75
CA GLY A 328 -37.13 10.25 3.32
C GLY A 328 -38.55 10.78 3.49
N HIS A 329 -38.89 11.25 4.69
CA HIS A 329 -40.20 11.85 4.99
C HIS A 329 -40.50 13.05 4.08
N TRP A 330 -39.52 13.93 3.84
CA TRP A 330 -39.68 15.04 2.90
C TRP A 330 -39.90 14.56 1.46
N LEU A 331 -39.13 13.56 1.01
CA LEU A 331 -39.26 12.98 -0.33
C LEU A 331 -40.57 12.22 -0.55
N TYR A 332 -41.13 11.60 0.50
CA TYR A 332 -42.38 10.86 0.42
C TYR A 332 -43.61 11.75 0.56
N HIS A 333 -43.62 12.67 1.54
CA HIS A 333 -44.82 13.43 1.88
C HIS A 333 -44.84 14.84 1.31
N GLN A 334 -43.68 15.46 1.08
CA GLN A 334 -43.58 16.85 0.65
C GLN A 334 -43.03 17.02 -0.75
N ARG A 335 -42.70 15.93 -1.46
CA ARG A 335 -42.27 16.02 -2.85
C ARG A 335 -43.49 16.31 -3.72
N PRO A 336 -43.62 17.52 -4.31
CA PRO A 336 -44.70 17.80 -5.24
C PRO A 336 -44.63 16.82 -6.41
N SER A 337 -45.80 16.38 -6.89
CA SER A 337 -45.86 15.46 -8.02
C SER A 337 -45.20 16.10 -9.25
N LEU A 338 -44.59 15.27 -10.10
CA LEU A 338 -43.90 15.78 -11.29
C LEU A 338 -44.83 16.61 -12.18
N ALA A 339 -46.11 16.21 -12.27
CA ALA A 339 -47.13 16.95 -13.01
C ALA A 339 -47.38 18.35 -12.43
N VAL A 340 -47.44 18.48 -11.10
CA VAL A 340 -47.60 19.77 -10.41
C VAL A 340 -46.39 20.67 -10.65
N VAL A 341 -45.17 20.12 -10.61
CA VAL A 341 -43.94 20.88 -10.87
C VAL A 341 -43.82 21.33 -12.33
N MET A 342 -44.24 20.49 -13.29
CA MET A 342 -44.19 20.80 -14.72
C MET A 342 -45.26 21.81 -15.14
N ASN A 343 -46.50 21.63 -14.69
CA ASN A 343 -47.64 22.40 -15.20
C ASN A 343 -47.85 23.72 -14.45
N GLU A 344 -47.69 23.75 -13.13
CA GLU A 344 -48.07 24.93 -12.34
C GLU A 344 -46.90 25.87 -12.08
N ARG A 345 -45.67 25.35 -11.96
CA ARG A 345 -44.50 26.16 -11.60
C ARG A 345 -43.63 26.57 -12.79
N HIS A 346 -43.93 26.08 -14.00
CA HIS A 346 -43.13 26.29 -15.22
C HIS A 346 -41.61 26.07 -15.04
N MET A 347 -41.20 25.30 -14.03
CA MET A 347 -39.79 25.17 -13.63
C MET A 347 -39.00 24.19 -14.48
N LEU A 348 -39.68 23.31 -15.22
CA LEU A 348 -39.06 22.33 -16.11
C LEU A 348 -39.32 22.69 -17.57
N ARG A 349 -38.74 23.82 -18.03
CA ARG A 349 -38.46 23.96 -19.47
C ARG A 349 -37.45 22.88 -19.87
N THR A 350 -37.58 22.35 -21.09
CA THR A 350 -36.73 21.33 -21.73
C THR A 350 -35.32 21.84 -22.04
N GLU A 351 -34.68 22.49 -21.08
CA GLU A 351 -33.27 22.84 -21.18
C GLU A 351 -32.42 21.73 -20.56
N VAL A 352 -31.25 21.50 -21.15
CA VAL A 352 -30.28 20.47 -20.74
C VAL A 352 -29.92 20.58 -19.25
N ARG A 353 -29.98 21.79 -18.68
CA ARG A 353 -29.78 22.07 -17.25
C ARG A 353 -30.82 21.44 -16.33
N THR A 354 -32.04 21.23 -16.79
CA THR A 354 -33.11 20.69 -15.94
C THR A 354 -33.04 19.17 -15.87
N ALA A 355 -32.54 18.51 -16.92
CA ALA A 355 -32.12 17.11 -16.86
C ALA A 355 -31.00 16.88 -15.82
N TRP A 356 -30.16 17.89 -15.54
CA TRP A 356 -29.10 17.80 -14.53
C TRP A 356 -29.62 17.71 -13.09
N MET A 357 -30.78 18.30 -12.79
CA MET A 357 -31.34 18.28 -11.44
C MET A 357 -32.14 17.02 -11.12
N VAL A 358 -32.71 16.35 -12.13
CA VAL A 358 -33.63 15.22 -11.95
C VAL A 358 -32.90 13.88 -11.79
N CYS A 359 -31.69 13.72 -12.37
CA CYS A 359 -30.93 12.49 -12.27
C CYS A 359 -29.52 12.71 -11.69
N PRO A 360 -29.31 12.49 -10.37
CA PRO A 360 -27.99 12.67 -9.73
C PRO A 360 -26.88 11.79 -10.33
N GLY A 361 -27.23 10.69 -11.02
CA GLY A 361 -26.27 9.86 -11.76
C GLY A 361 -25.68 10.55 -13.01
N VAL A 362 -26.41 11.49 -13.61
CA VAL A 362 -25.96 12.24 -14.79
C VAL A 362 -24.93 13.30 -14.40
N SER A 363 -25.07 13.92 -13.22
CA SER A 363 -24.10 14.89 -12.69
C SER A 363 -22.67 14.32 -12.60
N LYS A 364 -22.54 13.05 -12.20
CA LYS A 364 -21.22 12.37 -12.15
C LYS A 364 -20.61 12.18 -13.54
N LYS A 365 -21.43 11.86 -14.54
CA LYS A 365 -20.98 11.72 -15.93
C LYS A 365 -20.62 13.08 -16.53
N VAL A 366 -21.43 14.10 -16.30
CA VAL A 366 -21.16 15.46 -16.78
C VAL A 366 -19.90 16.03 -16.15
N ARG A 367 -19.71 15.92 -14.82
CA ARG A 367 -18.44 16.34 -14.17
C ARG A 367 -17.21 15.61 -14.71
N PHE A 368 -17.37 14.34 -15.09
CA PHE A 368 -16.30 13.61 -15.76
C PHE A 368 -15.97 14.23 -17.13
N TYR A 369 -16.97 14.56 -17.94
CA TYR A 369 -16.74 15.24 -19.23
C TYR A 369 -16.24 16.69 -19.08
N GLU A 370 -16.72 17.44 -18.09
CA GLU A 370 -16.18 18.77 -17.77
C GLU A 370 -14.71 18.70 -17.34
N GLY A 371 -14.34 17.68 -16.56
CA GLY A 371 -12.95 17.40 -16.22
C GLY A 371 -12.10 17.11 -17.46
N LEU A 372 -12.62 16.31 -18.40
CA LEU A 372 -11.94 16.05 -19.68
C LEU A 372 -11.80 17.33 -20.52
N ILE A 373 -12.80 18.21 -20.53
CA ILE A 373 -12.72 19.50 -21.24
C ILE A 373 -11.69 20.42 -20.59
N GLN A 374 -11.60 20.46 -19.26
CA GLN A 374 -10.57 21.23 -18.55
C GLN A 374 -9.16 20.69 -18.79
N GLU A 375 -8.98 19.37 -18.73
CA GLU A 375 -7.69 18.73 -19.07
C GLU A 375 -7.28 19.05 -20.51
N ARG A 376 -8.22 18.98 -21.46
CA ARG A 376 -7.96 19.36 -22.86
C ARG A 376 -7.48 20.80 -22.98
N ARG A 377 -8.17 21.76 -22.35
CA ARG A 377 -7.76 23.18 -22.36
C ARG A 377 -6.37 23.37 -21.75
N HIS A 378 -6.04 22.62 -20.70
CA HIS A 378 -4.72 22.67 -20.09
C HIS A 378 -3.63 22.14 -21.04
N TYR A 379 -3.89 21.05 -21.77
CA TYR A 379 -2.99 20.52 -22.78
C TYR A 379 -2.82 21.47 -23.98
N GLU A 380 -3.91 22.07 -24.47
CA GLU A 380 -3.87 23.08 -25.55
C GLU A 380 -3.00 24.27 -25.15
N GLN A 381 -3.10 24.71 -23.88
CA GLN A 381 -2.26 25.78 -23.34
C GLN A 381 -0.78 25.37 -23.25
N GLN A 382 -0.48 24.17 -22.78
CA GLN A 382 0.90 23.66 -22.76
C GLN A 382 1.52 23.54 -24.16
N LEU A 383 0.72 23.15 -25.16
CA LEU A 383 1.18 23.10 -26.55
C LEU A 383 1.45 24.50 -27.09
N GLN A 384 0.58 25.47 -26.81
CA GLN A 384 0.84 26.87 -27.17
C GLN A 384 2.12 27.40 -26.53
N ASP A 385 2.34 27.14 -25.24
CA ASP A 385 3.55 27.55 -24.53
C ASP A 385 4.81 26.90 -25.15
N PHE A 386 4.73 25.63 -25.51
CA PHE A 386 5.81 24.91 -26.18
C PHE A 386 6.15 25.50 -27.56
N PHE A 387 5.14 25.79 -28.39
CA PHE A 387 5.36 26.43 -29.69
C PHE A 387 5.96 27.83 -29.54
N PHE A 388 5.52 28.59 -28.53
CA PHE A 388 6.07 29.91 -28.24
C PHE A 388 7.55 29.85 -27.85
N GLN A 389 7.92 28.94 -26.93
CA GLN A 389 9.32 28.72 -26.55
C GLN A 389 10.20 28.31 -27.73
N HIS A 390 9.70 27.42 -28.60
CA HIS A 390 10.44 26.99 -29.77
C HIS A 390 10.66 28.15 -30.76
N GLN A 391 9.66 29.01 -30.96
CA GLN A 391 9.76 30.19 -31.81
C GLN A 391 10.77 31.21 -31.24
N GLU A 392 10.75 31.47 -29.93
CA GLU A 392 11.75 32.32 -29.27
C GLU A 392 13.17 31.78 -29.47
N GLN A 393 13.36 30.47 -29.33
CA GLN A 393 14.66 29.84 -29.52
C GLN A 393 15.16 29.95 -30.97
N GLN A 394 14.27 29.91 -31.97
CA GLN A 394 14.65 30.18 -33.36
C GLN A 394 15.04 31.64 -33.59
N GLN A 395 14.29 32.59 -33.02
CA GLN A 395 14.65 34.01 -33.11
C GLN A 395 15.98 34.32 -32.42
N GLN A 396 16.29 33.67 -31.30
CA GLN A 396 17.58 33.81 -30.63
C GLN A 396 18.72 33.28 -31.52
N ARG A 397 18.53 32.14 -32.17
CA ARG A 397 19.52 31.59 -33.12
C ARG A 397 19.76 32.52 -34.30
N GLN A 398 18.72 33.11 -34.88
CA GLN A 398 18.85 34.09 -35.95
C GLN A 398 19.59 35.36 -35.49
N ARG A 399 19.29 35.86 -34.28
CA ARG A 399 20.01 37.00 -33.69
C ARG A 399 21.50 36.69 -33.48
N GLN A 400 21.83 35.49 -33.01
CA GLN A 400 23.23 35.06 -32.86
C GLN A 400 23.94 34.96 -34.21
N GLN A 401 23.29 34.44 -35.26
CA GLN A 401 23.85 34.40 -36.62
C GLN A 401 24.12 35.80 -37.17
N GLN A 402 23.16 36.72 -37.04
CA GLN A 402 23.34 38.12 -37.47
C GLN A 402 24.50 38.82 -36.73
N GLN A 403 24.65 38.56 -35.43
CA GLN A 403 25.79 39.08 -34.66
C GLN A 403 27.12 38.52 -35.15
N GLN A 404 27.17 37.22 -35.50
CA GLN A 404 28.37 36.60 -36.07
C GLN A 404 28.71 37.18 -37.44
N GLU A 405 27.72 37.40 -38.32
CA GLU A 405 27.91 38.01 -39.64
C GLU A 405 28.42 39.46 -39.54
N GLN A 406 27.88 40.25 -38.60
CA GLN A 406 28.35 41.62 -38.36
C GLN A 406 29.80 41.68 -37.85
N LEU A 407 30.22 40.70 -37.05
CA LEU A 407 31.62 40.58 -36.59
C LEU A 407 32.57 40.10 -37.70
N ALA A 408 32.08 39.32 -38.67
CA ALA A 408 32.88 38.82 -39.78
C ALA A 408 33.10 39.87 -40.89
N HIS A 409 32.17 40.82 -41.06
CA HIS A 409 32.23 41.80 -42.15
C HIS A 409 33.45 42.75 -42.16
N PRO A 410 33.93 43.31 -41.03
CA PRO A 410 35.10 44.21 -41.04
C PRO A 410 36.42 43.50 -41.38
N GLN A 411 36.54 42.18 -41.18
CA GLN A 411 37.74 41.43 -41.58
C GLN A 411 37.86 41.27 -43.10
N GLN A 412 36.74 41.19 -43.83
CA GLN A 412 36.77 41.11 -45.29
C GLN A 412 37.07 42.46 -45.95
N GLN A 413 36.62 43.58 -45.37
CA GLN A 413 36.96 44.92 -45.88
C GLN A 413 38.46 45.23 -45.73
N GLN A 414 39.10 44.81 -44.62
CA GLN A 414 40.55 44.95 -44.47
C GLN A 414 41.36 44.10 -45.47
N GLN A 415 40.82 42.98 -45.95
CA GLN A 415 41.48 42.17 -46.99
C GLN A 415 41.29 42.73 -48.41
N GLN A 416 40.20 43.45 -48.67
CA GLN A 416 39.96 44.08 -49.97
C GLN A 416 40.69 45.43 -50.14
N GLU A 417 40.96 46.19 -49.07
CA GLU A 417 41.77 47.41 -49.15
C GLU A 417 43.28 47.17 -49.38
N LEU A 418 43.76 45.93 -49.24
CA LEU A 418 45.18 45.57 -49.47
C LEU A 418 45.52 45.18 -50.93
N LEU A 419 44.59 45.35 -51.87
CA LEU A 419 44.84 45.10 -53.30
C LEU A 419 44.44 46.30 -54.14
N PRO A 420 45.34 47.28 -54.32
CA PRO A 420 45.71 47.63 -55.70
C PRO A 420 47.13 48.18 -55.79
N LEU A 421 48.17 47.35 -55.95
CA LEU A 421 49.52 47.82 -56.33
C LEU A 421 50.34 46.69 -56.97
N ALA A 422 49.84 46.08 -58.05
CA ALA A 422 50.63 45.13 -58.84
C ALA A 422 50.10 44.96 -60.27
N VAL A 423 49.86 46.05 -60.99
CA VAL A 423 49.80 46.03 -62.46
C VAL A 423 50.52 47.28 -62.97
N SER A 424 51.81 47.16 -63.28
CA SER A 424 52.58 48.07 -64.13
C SER A 424 53.74 47.31 -64.73
#